data_AF-A0A352WVP8-F1
#
_entry.id   AF-A0A352WVP8-F1
#
_cell.length_a   1.000
_cell.length_b   1.000
_cell.length_c   1.000
_cell.angle_alpha   90.00
_cell.angle_beta   90.00
_cell.angle_gamma   90.00
#
_symmetry.space_group_name_H-M   'P 1'
#
loop_
_entity.id
_entity.type
_entity.pdbx_description
1 polymer ?
#
loop_
_entity_poly.entity_id
_entity_poly.type
_entity_poly.pdbx_seq_one_letter_code
_entity_poly.pdbx_strand_id
1 'polypeptide(L)'
;TSWEFGFVELDDSFTTGSSIMPQKKNSDMAELVRGKTGRVYGNLMGTLTMLKGLPLAYNKDMQEDKEAIFDSVDTVKKCLEVFAPMILTMKVNREAMYNAAQKGFINATDLADYLTKKGLPFRRAYQMVGQIVSHCLQNNLVLDTLPLETYKNFSPLFEQDLYAEISLETCVSKRTSPGGTGTQSLLDQIKYLRGVVTN
;
A
#
# COMPACT_ATOMS: atom_id res chain seq x y z
N THR A 1 4.96 -9.24 -6.04
CA THR A 1 6.13 -9.90 -6.62
C THR A 1 6.60 -11.07 -5.80
N SER A 2 6.62 -10.99 -4.46
CA SER A 2 6.89 -12.18 -3.65
C SER A 2 5.81 -13.25 -3.86
N TRP A 3 6.22 -14.50 -3.69
CA TRP A 3 5.37 -15.67 -3.88
C TRP A 3 4.19 -15.68 -2.91
N GLU A 4 4.43 -15.30 -1.66
CA GLU A 4 3.44 -15.35 -0.57
C GLU A 4 2.29 -14.35 -0.79
N PHE A 5 2.57 -13.21 -1.43
CA PHE A 5 1.58 -12.18 -1.68
C PHE A 5 0.93 -12.34 -3.06
N GLY A 6 1.72 -12.51 -4.12
CA GLY A 6 1.19 -12.69 -5.48
C GLY A 6 0.33 -11.53 -6.02
N PHE A 7 0.36 -10.34 -5.39
CA PHE A 7 -0.53 -9.22 -5.74
C PHE A 7 -0.20 -8.55 -7.07
N VAL A 8 1.08 -8.56 -7.46
CA VAL A 8 1.56 -7.92 -8.67
C VAL A 8 2.61 -8.78 -9.35
N GLU A 9 2.55 -8.81 -10.67
CA GLU A 9 3.56 -9.37 -11.55
C GLU A 9 4.24 -8.23 -12.31
N LEU A 10 5.58 -8.24 -12.31
CA LEU A 10 6.38 -7.28 -13.07
C LEU A 10 6.72 -7.89 -14.43
N ASP A 11 6.88 -7.02 -15.42
CA ASP A 11 7.27 -7.41 -16.77
C ASP A 11 8.70 -7.99 -16.78
N ASP A 12 8.95 -8.93 -17.70
CA ASP A 12 10.25 -9.60 -17.84
C ASP A 12 11.36 -8.63 -18.21
N SER A 13 11.04 -7.52 -18.88
CA SER A 13 12.00 -6.44 -19.18
C SER A 13 12.54 -5.72 -17.94
N PHE A 14 11.87 -5.84 -16.78
CA PHE A 14 12.26 -5.20 -15.52
C PHE A 14 12.54 -6.18 -14.39
N THR A 15 12.61 -7.48 -14.69
CA THR A 15 12.95 -8.52 -13.72
C THR A 15 14.09 -9.38 -14.22
N THR A 16 14.74 -10.09 -13.30
CA THR A 16 15.71 -11.12 -13.67
C THR A 16 15.23 -12.48 -13.21
N GLY A 17 15.62 -13.52 -13.94
CA GLY A 17 15.37 -14.91 -13.56
C GLY A 17 16.49 -15.49 -12.71
N SER A 18 16.20 -16.58 -12.00
CA SER A 18 17.24 -17.46 -11.45
C SER A 18 17.61 -18.54 -12.44
N SER A 19 18.91 -18.85 -12.58
CA SER A 19 19.39 -19.99 -13.37
C SER A 19 18.97 -21.36 -12.81
N ILE A 20 18.60 -21.43 -11.53
CA ILE A 20 18.19 -22.67 -10.84
C ILE A 20 16.66 -22.74 -10.70
N MET A 21 15.99 -21.61 -10.53
CA MET A 21 14.55 -21.53 -10.32
C MET A 21 13.87 -20.75 -11.45
N PRO A 22 13.43 -21.42 -12.53
CA PRO A 22 12.91 -20.77 -13.74
C PRO A 22 11.64 -19.96 -13.51
N GLN A 23 10.87 -20.27 -12.47
CA GLN A 23 9.66 -19.53 -12.07
C GLN A 23 9.96 -18.28 -11.23
N LYS A 24 11.18 -18.13 -10.71
CA LYS A 24 11.52 -17.04 -9.79
C LYS A 24 11.90 -15.78 -10.58
N LYS A 25 11.01 -14.79 -10.58
CA LYS A 25 11.27 -13.43 -11.06
C LYS A 25 11.73 -12.55 -9.88
N ASN A 26 12.94 -12.02 -9.96
CA ASN A 26 13.49 -11.11 -8.95
C ASN A 26 13.17 -9.66 -9.34
N SER A 27 12.73 -8.86 -8.37
CA SER A 27 12.44 -7.44 -8.54
C SER A 27 13.70 -6.57 -8.41
N ASP A 28 14.77 -6.96 -9.11
CA ASP A 28 16.10 -6.36 -8.97
C ASP A 28 16.11 -4.84 -9.19
N MET A 29 15.29 -4.35 -10.14
CA MET A 29 15.19 -2.92 -10.41
C MET A 29 14.67 -2.16 -9.18
N ALA A 30 13.63 -2.67 -8.51
CA ALA A 30 13.12 -2.08 -7.28
C ALA A 30 14.14 -2.19 -6.13
N GLU A 31 14.88 -3.29 -6.05
CA GLU A 31 15.93 -3.49 -5.05
C GLU A 31 17.11 -2.52 -5.24
N LEU A 32 17.56 -2.32 -6.48
CA LEU A 32 18.62 -1.37 -6.82
C LEU A 32 18.21 0.08 -6.57
N VAL A 33 16.98 0.45 -6.94
CA VAL A 33 16.45 1.79 -6.65
C VAL A 33 16.43 2.04 -5.15
N ARG A 34 15.95 1.07 -4.35
CA ARG A 34 15.99 1.13 -2.89
C ARG A 34 17.41 1.25 -2.34
N GLY A 35 18.37 0.48 -2.86
CA GLY A 35 19.78 0.54 -2.43
C GLY A 35 20.44 1.88 -2.77
N LYS A 36 20.11 2.47 -3.91
CA LYS A 36 20.64 3.76 -4.38
C LYS A 36 20.22 4.94 -3.50
N THR A 37 19.18 4.82 -2.69
CA THR A 37 18.86 5.80 -1.64
C THR A 37 20.05 6.03 -0.71
N GLY A 38 20.77 4.97 -0.33
CA GLY A 38 21.95 5.08 0.53
C GLY A 38 23.08 5.89 -0.11
N ARG A 39 23.27 5.77 -1.43
CA ARG A 39 24.26 6.55 -2.20
C ARG A 39 23.92 8.04 -2.18
N VAL A 40 22.66 8.39 -2.47
CA VAL A 40 22.19 9.79 -2.47
C VAL A 40 22.29 10.40 -1.06
N TYR A 41 21.97 9.62 -0.02
CA TYR A 41 22.14 10.07 1.37
C TYR A 41 23.61 10.27 1.74
N GLY A 42 24.50 9.37 1.29
CA GLY A 42 25.94 9.52 1.46
C GLY A 42 26.47 10.81 0.83
N ASN A 43 26.03 11.11 -0.40
CA ASN A 43 26.38 12.36 -1.09
C ASN A 43 25.92 13.58 -0.30
N LEU A 44 24.66 13.59 0.18
CA LEU A 44 24.14 14.67 1.02
C LEU A 44 24.98 14.87 2.28
N MET A 45 25.24 13.80 3.02
CA MET A 45 26.01 13.87 4.27
C MET A 45 27.46 14.30 4.03
N GLY A 46 28.07 13.86 2.92
CA GLY A 46 29.39 14.31 2.47
C GLY A 46 29.41 15.81 2.21
N THR A 47 28.47 16.33 1.41
CA THR A 47 28.36 17.77 1.11
C THR A 47 28.12 18.61 2.35
N LEU A 48 27.21 18.19 3.24
CA LEU A 48 26.96 18.92 4.50
C LEU A 48 28.19 18.94 5.41
N THR A 49 28.94 17.84 5.47
CA THR A 49 30.17 17.75 6.27
C THR A 49 31.28 18.59 5.69
N MET A 50 31.45 18.56 4.35
CA MET A 50 32.38 19.43 3.63
C MET A 50 32.11 20.89 4.00
N LEU A 51 30.85 21.35 3.94
CA LEU A 51 30.45 22.74 4.22
C LEU A 51 30.55 23.16 5.70
N LYS A 52 30.66 22.21 6.63
CA LYS A 52 30.56 22.47 8.07
C LYS A 52 31.70 23.36 8.57
N GLY A 53 31.37 24.58 8.94
CA GLY A 53 32.31 25.49 9.62
C GLY A 53 33.36 26.13 8.70
N LEU A 54 33.15 26.09 7.39
CA LEU A 54 34.00 26.81 6.43
C LEU A 54 33.87 28.33 6.65
N PRO A 55 35.00 29.05 6.81
CA PRO A 55 34.97 30.52 6.87
C PRO A 55 34.62 31.10 5.49
N LEU A 56 34.10 32.33 5.47
CA LEU A 56 33.85 33.03 4.21
C LEU A 56 35.15 33.52 3.56
N ALA A 57 35.25 33.67 2.23
CA ALA A 57 34.21 33.43 1.23
C ALA A 57 34.44 32.13 0.44
N TYR A 58 35.34 32.13 -0.54
CA TYR A 58 35.69 30.95 -1.33
C TYR A 58 36.82 30.17 -0.65
N ASN A 59 36.62 28.85 -0.53
CA ASN A 59 37.65 27.91 -0.11
C ASN A 59 37.73 26.78 -1.13
N LYS A 60 38.93 26.24 -1.33
CA LYS A 60 39.18 25.22 -2.37
C LYS A 60 38.47 23.90 -2.08
N ASP A 61 38.13 23.62 -0.82
CA ASP A 61 37.29 22.51 -0.35
C ASP A 61 35.98 22.42 -1.14
N MET A 62 35.39 23.56 -1.52
CA MET A 62 34.17 23.63 -2.31
C MET A 62 34.32 23.05 -3.73
N GLN A 63 35.52 22.63 -4.15
CA GLN A 63 35.68 21.90 -5.40
C GLN A 63 35.00 20.52 -5.37
N GLU A 64 34.87 19.90 -4.19
CA GLU A 64 34.27 18.57 -3.95
C GLU A 64 32.73 18.54 -4.07
N ASP A 65 32.07 19.69 -4.26
CA ASP A 65 30.60 19.77 -4.35
C ASP A 65 30.03 19.07 -5.59
N LYS A 66 30.72 19.18 -6.73
CA LYS A 66 30.24 18.78 -8.06
C LYS A 66 30.02 17.29 -8.17
N GLU A 67 30.97 16.48 -7.69
CA GLU A 67 30.90 15.03 -7.83
C GLU A 67 29.69 14.46 -7.09
N ALA A 68 29.47 14.90 -5.84
CA ALA A 68 28.33 14.48 -5.03
C ALA A 68 26.99 14.91 -5.66
N ILE A 69 26.92 16.12 -6.22
CA ILE A 69 25.71 16.62 -6.87
C ILE A 69 25.44 15.89 -8.18
N PHE A 70 26.44 15.76 -9.06
CA PHE A 70 26.31 15.09 -10.35
C PHE A 70 25.92 13.63 -10.17
N ASP A 71 26.57 12.93 -9.24
CA ASP A 71 26.26 11.54 -8.94
C ASP A 71 24.83 11.35 -8.42
N SER A 72 24.36 12.26 -7.56
CA SER A 72 22.99 12.22 -7.05
C SER A 72 21.96 12.46 -8.16
N VAL A 73 22.19 13.46 -9.02
CA VAL A 73 21.30 13.77 -10.16
C VAL A 73 21.26 12.60 -11.14
N ASP A 74 22.41 12.06 -11.53
CA ASP A 74 22.50 10.92 -12.45
C ASP A 74 21.84 9.67 -11.86
N THR A 75 22.02 9.44 -10.56
CA THR A 75 21.39 8.33 -9.85
C THR A 75 19.87 8.46 -9.87
N VAL A 76 19.32 9.62 -9.51
CA VAL A 76 17.86 9.84 -9.46
C VAL A 76 17.25 9.73 -10.85
N LYS A 77 17.87 10.33 -11.88
CA LYS A 77 17.41 10.22 -13.27
C LYS A 77 17.31 8.77 -13.73
N LYS A 78 18.38 7.98 -13.55
CA LYS A 78 18.40 6.56 -13.91
C LYS A 78 17.36 5.75 -13.13
N CYS A 79 17.16 6.05 -11.85
CA CYS A 79 16.10 5.40 -11.06
C CYS A 79 14.71 5.69 -11.64
N LEU A 80 14.42 6.94 -12.01
CA LEU A 80 13.13 7.33 -12.59
C LEU A 80 12.90 6.73 -13.98
N GLU A 81 13.93 6.72 -14.83
CA GLU A 81 13.89 6.13 -16.18
C GLU A 81 13.53 4.64 -16.17
N VAL A 82 13.95 3.91 -15.12
CA VAL A 82 13.64 2.48 -14.98
C VAL A 82 12.33 2.25 -14.23
N PHE A 83 12.07 2.98 -13.15
CA PHE A 83 10.94 2.70 -12.26
C PHE A 83 9.59 3.09 -12.88
N ALA A 84 9.54 4.18 -13.65
CA ALA A 84 8.31 4.63 -14.30
C ALA A 84 7.74 3.58 -15.30
N PRO A 85 8.52 3.08 -16.28
CA PRO A 85 8.00 2.06 -17.20
C PRO A 85 7.77 0.70 -16.51
N MET A 86 8.53 0.36 -15.47
CA MET A 86 8.27 -0.85 -14.66
C MET A 86 6.88 -0.82 -14.00
N ILE A 87 6.47 0.33 -13.43
CA ILE A 87 5.13 0.49 -12.87
C ILE A 87 4.07 0.50 -13.98
N LEU A 88 4.38 1.11 -15.13
CA LEU A 88 3.45 1.19 -16.27
C LEU A 88 3.10 -0.20 -16.84
N THR A 89 4.05 -1.12 -16.87
CA THR A 89 3.86 -2.48 -17.41
C THR A 89 3.45 -3.52 -16.36
N MET A 90 3.44 -3.14 -15.07
CA MET A 90 3.05 -4.00 -13.97
C MET A 90 1.60 -4.49 -14.12
N LYS A 91 1.41 -5.80 -13.93
CA LYS A 91 0.08 -6.44 -13.89
C LYS A 91 -0.36 -6.63 -12.46
N VAL A 92 -1.61 -6.24 -12.17
CA VAL A 92 -2.22 -6.38 -10.85
C VAL A 92 -3.10 -7.62 -10.82
N ASN A 93 -2.86 -8.52 -9.87
CA ASN A 93 -3.70 -9.68 -9.60
C ASN A 93 -4.84 -9.30 -8.65
N ARG A 94 -5.96 -8.88 -9.24
CA ARG A 94 -7.16 -8.44 -8.49
C ARG A 94 -7.71 -9.52 -7.57
N GLU A 95 -7.72 -10.78 -8.02
CA GLU A 95 -8.27 -11.89 -7.26
C GLU A 95 -7.43 -12.18 -6.01
N ALA A 96 -6.10 -12.25 -6.15
CA ALA A 96 -5.21 -12.46 -5.01
C ALA A 96 -5.33 -11.33 -3.97
N MET A 97 -5.41 -10.07 -4.43
CA MET A 97 -5.60 -8.92 -3.55
C MET A 97 -6.96 -8.96 -2.83
N TYR A 98 -8.03 -9.29 -3.54
CA TYR A 98 -9.38 -9.40 -2.98
C TYR A 98 -9.45 -10.51 -1.93
N ASN A 99 -8.94 -11.70 -2.24
CA ASN A 99 -8.90 -12.82 -1.31
C ASN A 99 -8.08 -12.50 -0.05
N ALA A 100 -6.97 -11.79 -0.19
CA ALA A 100 -6.17 -11.35 0.95
C ALA A 100 -6.91 -10.30 1.80
N ALA A 101 -7.61 -9.36 1.17
CA ALA A 101 -8.44 -8.37 1.86
C ALA A 101 -9.55 -9.03 2.70
N GLN A 102 -10.23 -10.05 2.16
CA GLN A 102 -11.25 -10.81 2.89
C GLN A 102 -10.66 -11.54 4.11
N LYS A 103 -9.53 -12.24 3.94
CA LYS A 103 -8.85 -12.96 5.03
C LYS A 103 -8.28 -12.03 6.11
N GLY A 104 -8.03 -10.77 5.77
CA GLY A 104 -7.52 -9.77 6.70
C GLY A 104 -8.56 -9.21 7.67
N PHE A 105 -9.84 -9.58 7.54
CA PHE A 105 -10.94 -9.06 8.37
C PHE A 105 -11.03 -7.53 8.36
N ILE A 106 -10.63 -6.88 7.25
CA ILE A 106 -10.58 -5.42 7.17
C ILE A 106 -11.97 -4.76 7.26
N ASN A 107 -13.03 -5.52 6.98
CA ASN A 107 -14.44 -5.15 7.15
C ASN A 107 -14.97 -5.34 8.58
N ALA A 108 -14.17 -5.81 9.54
CA ALA A 108 -14.59 -5.93 10.94
C ALA A 108 -14.97 -4.57 11.55
N THR A 109 -14.27 -3.50 11.17
CA THR A 109 -14.62 -2.14 11.63
C THR A 109 -16.01 -1.74 11.13
N ASP A 110 -16.32 -2.01 9.86
CA ASP A 110 -17.63 -1.73 9.29
C ASP A 110 -18.75 -2.60 9.91
N LEU A 111 -18.43 -3.83 10.34
CA LEU A 111 -19.36 -4.66 11.12
C LEU A 111 -19.67 -4.05 12.50
N ALA A 112 -18.68 -3.43 13.15
CA ALA A 112 -18.90 -2.71 14.42
C ALA A 112 -19.73 -1.44 14.20
N ASP A 113 -19.49 -0.71 13.10
CA ASP A 113 -20.29 0.45 12.71
C ASP A 113 -21.73 0.05 12.38
N TYR A 114 -21.94 -1.09 11.71
CA TYR A 114 -23.27 -1.64 11.43
C TYR A 114 -24.08 -1.84 12.73
N LEU A 115 -23.50 -2.53 13.72
CA LEU A 115 -24.15 -2.71 15.03
C LEU A 115 -24.37 -1.38 15.75
N THR A 116 -23.45 -0.43 15.59
CA THR A 116 -23.56 0.90 16.20
C THR A 116 -24.72 1.69 15.61
N LYS A 117 -24.91 1.64 14.29
CA LYS A 117 -26.08 2.22 13.61
C LYS A 117 -27.39 1.60 14.07
N LYS A 118 -27.38 0.33 14.48
CA LYS A 118 -28.53 -0.38 15.07
C LYS A 118 -28.70 -0.15 16.58
N GLY A 119 -27.96 0.81 17.16
CA GLY A 119 -28.15 1.28 18.53
C GLY A 119 -27.25 0.61 19.57
N LEU A 120 -26.32 -0.27 19.18
CA LEU A 120 -25.36 -0.85 20.11
C LEU A 120 -24.22 0.15 20.39
N PRO A 121 -23.84 0.45 21.65
CA PRO A 121 -22.69 1.31 21.91
C PRO A 121 -21.42 0.75 21.28
N PHE A 122 -20.63 1.59 20.59
CA PHE A 122 -19.47 1.17 19.80
C PHE A 122 -18.50 0.26 20.57
N ARG A 123 -18.23 0.54 21.86
CA ARG A 123 -17.38 -0.31 22.70
C ARG A 123 -17.88 -1.75 22.81
N ARG A 124 -19.20 -1.95 22.91
CA ARG A 124 -19.82 -3.29 22.94
C ARG A 124 -19.80 -3.93 21.55
N ALA A 125 -20.08 -3.15 20.51
CA ALA A 125 -19.99 -3.61 19.12
C ALA A 125 -18.58 -4.12 18.80
N TYR A 126 -17.55 -3.34 19.13
CA TYR A 126 -16.14 -3.70 18.95
C TYR A 126 -15.76 -5.00 19.67
N GLN A 127 -16.16 -5.15 20.95
CA GLN A 127 -15.91 -6.37 21.71
C GLN A 127 -16.57 -7.60 21.09
N MET A 128 -17.83 -7.46 20.66
CA MET A 128 -18.58 -8.53 20.00
C MET A 128 -17.97 -8.92 18.66
N VAL A 129 -17.60 -7.95 17.84
CA VAL A 129 -16.90 -8.19 16.56
C VAL A 129 -15.57 -8.91 16.80
N GLY A 130 -14.82 -8.56 17.84
CA GLY A 130 -13.60 -9.29 18.21
C GLY A 130 -13.85 -10.78 18.49
N GLN A 131 -14.97 -11.12 19.12
CA GLN A 131 -15.38 -12.51 19.35
C GLN A 131 -15.79 -13.21 18.05
N ILE A 132 -16.52 -12.52 17.17
CA ILE A 132 -16.91 -13.05 15.85
C ILE A 132 -15.67 -13.32 14.99
N VAL A 133 -14.72 -12.38 14.93
CA VAL A 133 -13.45 -12.57 14.20
C VAL A 133 -12.66 -13.74 14.78
N SER A 134 -12.59 -13.87 16.11
CA SER A 134 -11.94 -15.02 16.76
C SER A 134 -12.61 -16.35 16.37
N HIS A 135 -13.95 -16.38 16.33
CA HIS A 135 -14.71 -17.54 15.87
C HIS A 135 -14.42 -17.87 14.40
N CYS A 136 -14.37 -16.87 13.52
CA CYS A 136 -14.01 -17.05 12.12
C CYS A 136 -12.59 -17.64 11.96
N LEU A 137 -11.61 -17.12 12.70
CA LEU A 137 -10.24 -17.63 12.67
C LEU A 137 -10.14 -19.09 13.13
N GLN A 138 -10.85 -19.46 14.21
CA GLN A 138 -10.87 -20.83 14.73
C GLN A 138 -11.50 -21.84 13.77
N ASN A 139 -12.43 -21.38 12.92
CA ASN A 139 -13.18 -22.23 11.99
C ASN A 139 -12.73 -22.06 10.52
N ASN A 140 -11.66 -21.31 10.26
CA ASN A 140 -11.17 -20.98 8.92
C ASN A 140 -12.28 -20.39 8.00
N LEU A 141 -13.07 -19.47 8.56
CA LEU A 141 -14.13 -18.72 7.88
C LEU A 141 -13.73 -17.25 7.73
N VAL A 142 -14.49 -16.51 6.91
CA VAL A 142 -14.44 -15.04 6.83
C VAL A 142 -15.80 -14.46 7.19
N LEU A 143 -15.88 -13.14 7.44
CA LEU A 143 -17.14 -12.49 7.82
C LEU A 143 -18.21 -12.66 6.74
N ASP A 144 -17.81 -12.60 5.48
CA ASP A 144 -18.67 -12.73 4.30
C ASP A 144 -19.33 -14.11 4.18
N THR A 145 -18.68 -15.18 4.68
CA THR A 145 -19.17 -16.57 4.58
C THR A 145 -19.77 -17.11 5.87
N LEU A 146 -19.71 -16.34 6.96
CA LEU A 146 -20.29 -16.74 8.23
C LEU A 146 -21.83 -16.75 8.12
N PRO A 147 -22.53 -17.84 8.47
CA PRO A 147 -23.99 -17.91 8.38
C PRO A 147 -24.69 -16.90 9.28
N LEU A 148 -25.82 -16.35 8.82
CA LEU A 148 -26.61 -15.36 9.57
C LEU A 148 -27.06 -15.90 10.94
N GLU A 149 -27.38 -17.19 11.02
CA GLU A 149 -27.76 -17.82 12.29
C GLU A 149 -26.62 -17.80 13.31
N THR A 150 -25.37 -17.93 12.86
CA THR A 150 -24.20 -17.76 13.73
C THR A 150 -24.08 -16.31 14.20
N TYR A 151 -24.30 -15.33 13.33
CA TYR A 151 -24.35 -13.92 13.73
C TYR A 151 -25.42 -13.66 14.78
N LYS A 152 -26.63 -14.21 14.59
CA LYS A 152 -27.76 -14.05 15.52
C LYS A 152 -27.47 -14.62 16.92
N ASN A 153 -26.61 -15.63 17.04
CA ASN A 153 -26.15 -16.12 18.35
C ASN A 153 -25.34 -15.07 19.12
N PHE A 154 -24.68 -14.13 18.44
CA PHE A 154 -23.97 -13.01 19.08
C PHE A 154 -24.89 -11.83 19.38
N SER A 155 -25.82 -11.52 18.48
CA SER A 155 -26.78 -10.42 18.67
C SER A 155 -28.02 -10.56 17.78
N PRO A 156 -29.24 -10.31 18.31
CA PRO A 156 -30.45 -10.29 17.50
C PRO A 156 -30.51 -9.11 16.52
N LEU A 157 -29.58 -8.15 16.60
CA LEU A 157 -29.52 -6.99 15.71
C LEU A 157 -29.02 -7.34 14.29
N PHE A 158 -28.43 -8.52 14.10
CA PHE A 158 -27.96 -8.96 12.78
C PHE A 158 -29.12 -9.41 11.89
N GLU A 159 -29.19 -8.83 10.70
CA GLU A 159 -30.19 -9.13 9.68
C GLU A 159 -29.52 -9.42 8.33
N GLN A 160 -30.32 -9.81 7.33
CA GLN A 160 -29.82 -10.20 6.00
C GLN A 160 -29.06 -9.08 5.29
N ASP A 161 -29.32 -7.82 5.64
CA ASP A 161 -28.65 -6.62 5.12
C ASP A 161 -27.16 -6.54 5.49
N LEU A 162 -26.71 -7.28 6.52
CA LEU A 162 -25.33 -7.22 7.01
C LEU A 162 -24.31 -7.51 5.90
N TYR A 163 -24.60 -8.49 5.03
CA TYR A 163 -23.65 -8.92 4.00
C TYR A 163 -23.40 -7.84 2.96
N ALA A 164 -24.43 -7.05 2.64
CA ALA A 164 -24.27 -5.88 1.78
C ALA A 164 -23.46 -4.80 2.52
N GLU A 165 -23.81 -4.50 3.78
CA GLU A 165 -23.19 -3.43 4.56
C GLU A 165 -21.69 -3.63 4.82
N ILE A 166 -21.23 -4.89 4.97
CA ILE A 166 -19.83 -5.25 5.27
C ILE A 166 -19.05 -5.78 4.07
N SER A 167 -19.67 -5.86 2.89
CA SER A 167 -18.96 -6.22 1.66
C SER A 167 -17.78 -5.28 1.43
N LEU A 168 -16.65 -5.80 0.95
CA LEU A 168 -15.43 -5.00 0.76
C LEU A 168 -15.68 -3.80 -0.15
N GLU A 169 -16.47 -3.97 -1.21
CA GLU A 169 -16.89 -2.93 -2.13
C GLU A 169 -17.63 -1.80 -1.40
N THR A 170 -18.58 -2.17 -0.54
CA THR A 170 -19.36 -1.20 0.22
C THR A 170 -18.48 -0.47 1.24
N CYS A 171 -17.63 -1.18 1.97
CA CYS A 171 -16.68 -0.60 2.93
C CYS A 171 -15.78 0.45 2.27
N VAL A 172 -15.26 0.15 1.07
CA VAL A 172 -14.43 1.09 0.29
C VAL A 172 -15.27 2.26 -0.22
N SER A 173 -16.44 2.01 -0.80
CA SER A 173 -17.29 3.06 -1.39
C SER A 173 -17.75 4.11 -0.37
N LYS A 174 -17.94 3.72 0.90
CA LYS A 174 -18.31 4.61 2.01
C LYS A 174 -17.23 5.63 2.38
N ARG A 175 -15.97 5.43 1.98
CA ARG A 175 -14.85 6.33 2.30
C ARG A 175 -14.81 7.50 1.30
N THR A 176 -15.76 8.43 1.43
CA THR A 176 -15.98 9.55 0.49
C THR A 176 -15.33 10.87 0.91
N SER A 177 -14.76 10.96 2.11
CA SER A 177 -13.99 12.14 2.55
C SER A 177 -12.81 12.41 1.61
N PRO A 178 -12.34 13.68 1.49
CA PRO A 178 -11.16 13.99 0.67
C PRO A 178 -9.95 13.12 1.03
N GLY A 179 -9.38 12.43 0.03
CA GLY A 179 -8.29 11.47 0.22
C GLY A 179 -8.74 10.07 0.65
N GLY A 180 -10.05 9.82 0.74
CA GLY A 180 -10.62 8.52 1.01
C GLY A 180 -10.47 7.54 -0.16
N THR A 181 -10.66 6.26 0.12
CA THR A 181 -10.49 5.15 -0.84
C THR A 181 -11.71 4.89 -1.72
N GLY A 182 -12.83 5.60 -1.50
CA GLY A 182 -14.03 5.46 -2.31
C GLY A 182 -13.81 5.90 -3.76
N THR A 183 -14.54 5.29 -4.69
CA THR A 183 -14.38 5.49 -6.14
C THR A 183 -14.44 6.97 -6.53
N GLN A 184 -15.40 7.73 -5.98
CA GLN A 184 -15.53 9.15 -6.29
C GLN A 184 -14.30 9.95 -5.81
N SER A 185 -13.85 9.73 -4.57
CA SER A 185 -12.66 10.38 -4.00
C SER A 185 -11.40 10.07 -4.83
N LEU A 186 -11.24 8.82 -5.27
CA LEU A 186 -10.14 8.42 -6.14
C LEU A 186 -10.20 9.11 -7.52
N LEU A 187 -11.38 9.18 -8.14
CA LEU A 187 -11.54 9.86 -9.44
C LEU A 187 -11.26 11.36 -9.34
N ASP A 188 -11.71 12.00 -8.27
CA ASP A 188 -11.43 13.41 -8.00
C ASP A 188 -9.93 13.64 -7.77
N GLN A 189 -9.25 12.76 -7.04
CA GLN A 189 -7.81 12.82 -6.84
C GLN A 189 -7.03 12.61 -8.15
N ILE A 190 -7.42 11.66 -8.99
CA ILE A 190 -6.82 11.45 -10.31
C ILE A 190 -6.99 12.69 -11.19
N LYS A 191 -8.19 13.29 -11.20
CA LYS A 191 -8.46 14.52 -11.95
C LYS A 191 -7.57 15.67 -11.47
N TYR A 192 -7.45 15.85 -10.16
CA TYR A 192 -6.58 16.86 -9.56
C TYR A 192 -5.11 16.64 -9.96
N LEU A 193 -4.58 15.43 -9.77
CA LEU A 193 -3.17 15.11 -10.09
C LEU A 193 -2.85 15.30 -11.57
N ARG A 194 -3.77 14.94 -12.47
CA ARG A 194 -3.61 15.21 -13.90
C ARG A 194 -3.45 16.71 -14.17
N GLY A 195 -4.28 17.55 -13.54
CA GLY A 195 -4.19 19.00 -13.68
C GLY A 195 -2.89 19.61 -13.12
N VAL A 196 -2.26 18.97 -12.13
CA VAL A 196 -0.97 19.40 -11.57
C VAL A 196 0.20 18.99 -12.45
N VAL A 197 0.17 17.79 -13.02
CA VAL A 197 1.30 17.22 -13.79
C VAL A 197 1.33 17.71 -15.24
N THR A 198 0.20 18.12 -15.82
CA THR A 198 0.15 18.64 -17.20
C THR A 198 0.40 20.15 -17.32
N ASN A 199 0.52 20.86 -16.19
CA ASN A 199 0.94 22.27 -16.13
C ASN A 199 2.43 22.37 -15.82
#